data_AF-A0A6B2SF00-F1
#
_entry.id   AF-A0A6B2SF00-F1
#
_cell.length_a   1.000
_cell.length_b   1.000
_cell.length_c   1.000
_cell.angle_alpha   90.00
_cell.angle_beta   90.00
_cell.angle_gamma   90.00
#
_symmetry.space_group_name_H-M   'P 1'
#
loop_
_entity.id
_entity.type
_entity.pdbx_description
1 polymer ?
#
loop_
_entity_poly.entity_id
_entity_poly.type
_entity_poly.pdbx_seq_one_letter_code
_entity_poly.pdbx_strand_id
1 'polypeptide(L)'
;MIRGIDVSSHQTTFDTDGLSFVFIKATEGRSYTNPKLSAQTKRARDAGCVVGYYHFLWPGNIKAQAEYFVSKAPEKAGDLLAVDWEWTGDHTRATNGEKDRFIREVKRLRPDHRVLLYCNRDFWLNHDTTSYAGDGLWIADYVRAGKPRIQAKWKIHQYTSTPLDKNVADFESEDALREWATPE
;
A
#
# COMPACT_ATOMS: atom_id res chain seq x y z
N MET A 1 -12.02 13.69 2.61
CA MET A 1 -11.12 12.85 1.80
C MET A 1 -9.93 13.67 1.37
N ILE A 2 -8.74 13.13 1.60
CA ILE A 2 -7.46 13.72 1.21
C ILE A 2 -6.90 12.99 -0.01
N ARG A 3 -5.98 13.62 -0.74
CA ARG A 3 -5.43 13.11 -2.00
C ARG A 3 -4.06 12.50 -1.78
N GLY A 4 -3.75 11.47 -2.57
CA GLY A 4 -2.44 10.88 -2.62
C GLY A 4 -2.19 10.15 -3.92
N ILE A 5 -1.01 9.58 -4.05
CA ILE A 5 -0.59 8.77 -5.19
C ILE A 5 0.15 7.54 -4.69
N ASP A 6 0.41 6.62 -5.59
CA ASP A 6 1.41 5.58 -5.41
C ASP A 6 2.37 5.53 -6.60
N VAL A 7 3.62 5.18 -6.31
CA VAL A 7 4.72 5.20 -7.28
C VAL A 7 5.63 3.99 -7.14
N SER A 8 6.29 3.65 -8.23
CA SER A 8 7.26 2.55 -8.30
C SER A 8 8.49 2.97 -9.09
N SER A 9 9.35 2.01 -9.46
CA SER A 9 10.47 2.28 -10.36
C SER A 9 10.03 2.76 -11.76
N HIS A 10 8.76 2.63 -12.14
CA HIS A 10 8.26 3.18 -13.40
C HIS A 10 8.28 4.70 -13.44
N GLN A 11 8.15 5.38 -12.29
CA GLN A 11 8.21 6.84 -12.19
C GLN A 11 9.60 7.29 -11.75
N THR A 12 10.30 8.07 -12.56
CA THR A 12 11.57 8.74 -12.16
C THR A 12 11.33 9.86 -11.16
N THR A 13 10.22 10.57 -11.30
CA THR A 13 9.75 11.66 -10.43
C THR A 13 8.23 11.75 -10.49
N PHE A 14 7.62 12.57 -9.64
CA PHE A 14 6.18 12.81 -9.56
C PHE A 14 5.88 14.22 -9.02
N ASP A 15 4.72 14.77 -9.33
CA ASP A 15 4.27 16.02 -8.71
C ASP A 15 3.76 15.77 -7.29
N THR A 16 4.01 16.70 -6.37
CA THR A 16 3.61 16.65 -4.96
C THR A 16 2.52 17.66 -4.61
N ASP A 17 2.17 18.56 -5.52
CA ASP A 17 1.24 19.64 -5.24
C ASP A 17 -0.15 19.11 -4.83
N GLY A 18 -0.57 19.49 -3.62
CA GLY A 18 -1.86 19.09 -3.05
C GLY A 18 -1.95 17.61 -2.65
N LEU A 19 -0.82 16.92 -2.49
CA LEU A 19 -0.78 15.54 -1.98
C LEU A 19 -0.57 15.51 -0.47
N SER A 20 -1.41 14.74 0.21
CA SER A 20 -1.32 14.50 1.64
C SER A 20 -0.55 13.21 1.97
N PHE A 21 -0.51 12.26 1.03
CA PHE A 21 0.21 11.00 1.21
C PHE A 21 0.76 10.44 -0.10
N VAL A 22 1.83 9.64 0.00
CA VAL A 22 2.46 8.94 -1.13
C VAL A 22 2.84 7.52 -0.71
N PHE A 23 2.34 6.50 -1.42
CA PHE A 23 2.83 5.13 -1.29
C PHE A 23 3.96 4.85 -2.28
N ILE A 24 4.99 4.15 -1.84
CA ILE A 24 6.19 3.89 -2.64
C ILE A 24 6.48 2.40 -2.65
N LYS A 25 6.64 1.80 -3.83
CA LYS A 25 7.06 0.39 -3.93
C LYS A 25 8.40 0.24 -3.24
N ALA A 26 8.48 -0.61 -2.21
CA ALA A 26 9.74 -0.90 -1.55
C ALA A 26 10.38 -2.16 -2.13
N THR A 27 9.58 -3.23 -2.22
CA THR A 27 10.08 -4.56 -2.57
C THR A 27 9.06 -5.37 -3.35
N GLU A 28 9.54 -6.43 -3.99
CA GLU A 28 8.72 -7.42 -4.67
C GLU A 28 9.37 -8.80 -4.49
N GLY A 29 8.54 -9.79 -4.12
CA GLY A 29 9.02 -11.15 -3.90
C GLY A 29 10.12 -11.18 -2.82
N ARG A 30 11.27 -11.78 -3.14
CA ARG A 30 12.37 -11.98 -2.16
C ARG A 30 13.70 -11.34 -2.57
N SER A 31 13.71 -10.59 -3.66
CA SER A 31 14.96 -10.18 -4.32
C SER A 31 14.92 -8.79 -4.93
N TYR A 32 13.74 -8.30 -5.34
CA TYR A 32 13.65 -6.98 -5.95
C TYR A 32 13.49 -5.90 -4.87
N THR A 33 14.34 -4.88 -4.92
CA THR A 33 14.17 -3.62 -4.19
C THR A 33 14.05 -2.50 -5.21
N ASN A 34 13.10 -1.59 -5.00
CA ASN A 34 12.93 -0.44 -5.89
C ASN A 34 14.20 0.43 -5.87
N PRO A 35 14.91 0.59 -7.00
CA PRO A 35 16.15 1.38 -7.05
C PRO A 35 15.92 2.87 -6.83
N LYS A 36 14.67 3.35 -6.92
CA LYS A 36 14.28 4.75 -6.72
C LYS A 36 13.73 5.02 -5.31
N LEU A 37 13.66 4.01 -4.45
CA LEU A 37 13.03 4.07 -3.13
C LEU A 37 13.50 5.29 -2.32
N SER A 38 14.82 5.47 -2.16
CA SER A 38 15.38 6.58 -1.38
C SER A 38 15.02 7.95 -1.94
N ALA A 39 15.13 8.15 -3.26
CA ALA A 39 14.83 9.43 -3.90
C ALA A 39 13.32 9.76 -3.84
N GLN A 40 12.46 8.76 -4.05
CA GLN A 40 11.01 8.91 -3.94
C GLN A 40 10.57 9.20 -2.51
N THR A 41 11.15 8.50 -1.52
CA THR A 41 10.90 8.76 -0.10
C THR A 41 11.30 10.18 0.27
N LYS A 42 12.51 10.60 -0.12
CA LYS A 42 12.98 11.96 0.19
C LYS A 42 12.01 13.00 -0.39
N ARG A 43 11.62 12.86 -1.65
CA ARG A 43 10.70 13.77 -2.31
C ARG A 43 9.34 13.87 -1.60
N ALA A 44 8.73 12.74 -1.25
CA ALA A 44 7.47 12.73 -0.52
C ALA A 44 7.60 13.38 0.87
N ARG A 45 8.70 13.12 1.59
CA ARG A 45 8.96 13.72 2.90
C ARG A 45 9.23 15.21 2.83
N ASP A 46 10.01 15.67 1.85
CA ASP A 46 10.30 17.10 1.64
C ASP A 46 9.01 17.90 1.36
N ALA A 47 8.03 17.27 0.70
CA ALA A 47 6.70 17.84 0.46
C ALA A 47 5.75 17.74 1.68
N GLY A 48 6.20 17.17 2.80
CA GLY A 48 5.41 17.02 4.00
C GLY A 48 4.40 15.86 3.98
N CYS A 49 4.34 15.05 2.91
CA CYS A 49 3.37 13.97 2.81
C CYS A 49 3.60 12.87 3.88
N VAL A 50 2.51 12.22 4.30
CA VAL A 50 2.61 10.91 4.98
C VAL A 50 3.13 9.88 3.97
N VAL A 51 4.16 9.12 4.34
CA VAL A 51 4.78 8.13 3.46
C VAL A 51 4.23 6.75 3.76
N GLY A 52 3.89 6.01 2.71
CA GLY A 52 3.60 4.59 2.77
C GLY A 52 4.59 3.77 1.96
N TYR A 53 4.82 2.53 2.35
CA TYR A 53 5.60 1.57 1.57
C TYR A 53 4.76 0.36 1.24
N TYR A 54 4.87 -0.15 0.02
CA TYR A 54 4.18 -1.38 -0.35
C TYR A 54 5.13 -2.47 -0.86
N HIS A 55 4.70 -3.70 -0.61
CA HIS A 55 5.34 -4.92 -1.07
C HIS A 55 4.47 -5.65 -2.09
N PHE A 56 4.98 -5.87 -3.30
CA PHE A 56 4.30 -6.66 -4.31
C PHE A 56 4.45 -8.15 -4.00
N LEU A 57 3.35 -8.81 -3.64
CA LEU A 57 3.35 -10.15 -3.06
C LEU A 57 3.42 -11.24 -4.13
N TRP A 58 4.35 -12.17 -3.96
CA TRP A 58 4.43 -13.41 -4.75
C TRP A 58 3.89 -14.62 -3.96
N PRO A 59 3.47 -15.71 -4.62
CA PRO A 59 3.18 -16.96 -3.92
C PRO A 59 4.44 -17.60 -3.28
N GLY A 60 4.25 -18.38 -2.22
CA GLY A 60 5.32 -19.09 -1.52
C GLY A 60 6.13 -18.23 -0.54
N ASN A 61 6.96 -18.87 0.29
CA ASN A 61 7.93 -18.26 1.22
C ASN A 61 7.53 -16.92 1.86
N ILE A 62 6.29 -16.82 2.34
CA ILE A 62 5.66 -15.58 2.81
C ILE A 62 6.43 -14.92 3.96
N LYS A 63 6.93 -15.71 4.90
CA LYS A 63 7.75 -15.19 6.00
C LYS A 63 9.01 -14.47 5.48
N ALA A 64 9.70 -15.09 4.53
CA ALA A 64 10.90 -14.49 3.93
C ALA A 64 10.56 -13.21 3.13
N GLN A 65 9.40 -13.15 2.47
CA GLN A 65 8.94 -11.93 1.79
C GLN A 65 8.67 -10.80 2.80
N ALA A 66 7.99 -11.10 3.91
CA ALA A 66 7.71 -10.13 4.97
C ALA A 66 9.00 -9.62 5.64
N GLU A 67 9.92 -10.52 5.98
CA GLU A 67 11.26 -10.17 6.50
C GLU A 67 12.05 -9.32 5.49
N TYR A 68 12.01 -9.70 4.21
CA TYR A 68 12.65 -8.93 3.16
C TYR A 68 12.07 -7.52 3.05
N PHE A 69 10.74 -7.39 3.03
CA PHE A 69 10.05 -6.11 2.96
C PHE A 69 10.48 -5.17 4.09
N VAL A 70 10.37 -5.60 5.35
CA VAL A 70 10.71 -4.77 6.51
C VAL A 70 12.22 -4.56 6.68
N SER A 71 13.06 -5.34 6.00
CA SER A 71 14.51 -5.10 5.98
C SER A 71 14.94 -4.03 4.96
N LYS A 72 14.07 -3.70 4.00
CA LYS A 72 14.37 -2.80 2.87
C LYS A 72 13.56 -1.52 2.90
N ALA A 73 12.32 -1.57 3.38
CA ALA A 73 11.55 -0.37 3.63
C ALA A 73 12.26 0.49 4.70
N PRO A 74 12.44 1.80 4.46
CA PRO A 74 13.01 2.72 5.45
C PRO A 74 11.88 3.42 6.21
N GLU A 75 10.93 2.64 6.73
CA GLU A 75 9.82 3.17 7.52
C GLU A 75 10.30 3.81 8.81
N LYS A 76 9.63 4.90 9.20
CA LYS A 76 9.72 5.51 10.52
C LYS A 76 8.33 5.54 11.16
N ALA A 77 8.25 5.93 12.43
CA ALA A 77 6.96 6.11 13.11
C ALA A 77 6.03 7.03 12.31
N GLY A 78 4.76 6.64 12.17
CA GLY A 78 3.74 7.36 11.40
C GLY A 78 3.79 7.12 9.89
N ASP A 79 4.71 6.32 9.36
CA ASP A 79 4.61 5.80 8.00
C ASP A 79 3.65 4.60 7.93
N LEU A 80 3.12 4.32 6.75
CA LEU A 80 2.21 3.20 6.51
C LEU A 80 2.94 2.04 5.80
N LEU A 81 2.50 0.80 6.06
CA LEU A 81 2.95 -0.38 5.33
C LEU A 81 1.76 -1.01 4.61
N ALA A 82 2.00 -1.58 3.43
CA ALA A 82 0.96 -2.27 2.66
C ALA A 82 1.49 -3.53 1.98
N VAL A 83 0.62 -4.53 1.87
CA VAL A 83 0.82 -5.63 0.93
C VAL A 83 0.01 -5.35 -0.32
N ASP A 84 0.62 -5.51 -1.48
CA ASP A 84 -0.01 -5.45 -2.79
C ASP A 84 -0.27 -6.89 -3.25
N TRP A 85 -1.54 -7.28 -3.24
CA TRP A 85 -1.99 -8.62 -3.59
C TRP A 85 -2.78 -8.63 -4.90
N GLU A 86 -2.07 -9.00 -5.96
CA GLU A 86 -2.62 -9.08 -7.31
C GLU A 86 -1.93 -10.17 -8.15
N TRP A 87 -2.25 -10.24 -9.44
CA TRP A 87 -1.60 -11.15 -10.38
C TRP A 87 -0.15 -10.74 -10.61
N THR A 88 0.78 -11.68 -10.47
CA THR A 88 2.18 -11.48 -10.82
C THR A 88 2.36 -11.37 -12.33
N GLY A 89 3.53 -10.90 -12.79
CA GLY A 89 3.90 -10.93 -14.22
C GLY A 89 3.79 -12.33 -14.85
N ASP A 90 4.04 -13.39 -14.07
CA ASP A 90 3.92 -14.78 -14.51
C ASP A 90 2.48 -15.33 -14.46
N HIS A 91 1.48 -14.47 -14.27
CA HIS A 91 0.07 -14.85 -14.14
C HIS A 91 -0.18 -15.86 -13.00
N THR A 92 0.63 -15.78 -11.94
CA THR A 92 0.42 -16.47 -10.68
C THR A 92 -0.10 -15.50 -9.64
N ARG A 93 -0.51 -15.98 -8.47
CA ARG A 93 -0.85 -15.12 -7.32
C ARG A 93 -0.62 -15.85 -6.02
N ALA A 94 -0.31 -15.11 -4.97
CA ALA A 94 -0.45 -15.63 -3.63
C ALA A 94 -1.91 -16.05 -3.38
N THR A 95 -2.11 -17.09 -2.59
CA THR A 95 -3.44 -17.49 -2.09
C THR A 95 -3.96 -16.47 -1.08
N ASN A 96 -5.28 -16.45 -0.83
CA ASN A 96 -5.86 -15.62 0.23
C ASN A 96 -5.18 -15.86 1.58
N GLY A 97 -4.92 -17.14 1.92
CA GLY A 97 -4.24 -17.51 3.16
C GLY A 97 -2.78 -17.03 3.22
N GLU A 98 -2.09 -16.91 2.08
CA GLU A 98 -0.74 -16.36 2.01
C GLU A 98 -0.72 -14.85 2.22
N LYS A 99 -1.62 -14.12 1.55
CA LYS A 99 -1.87 -12.69 1.81
C LYS A 99 -2.12 -12.45 3.30
N ASP A 100 -3.01 -13.25 3.89
CA ASP A 100 -3.34 -13.21 5.31
C ASP A 100 -2.14 -13.42 6.24
N ARG A 101 -1.28 -14.38 5.91
CA ARG A 101 -0.04 -14.64 6.66
C ARG A 101 0.96 -13.51 6.51
N PHE A 102 1.07 -12.92 5.31
CA PHE A 102 1.97 -11.80 5.08
C PHE A 102 1.60 -10.60 5.96
N ILE A 103 0.33 -10.19 5.94
CA ILE A 103 -0.15 -9.06 6.75
C ILE A 103 0.13 -9.30 8.23
N ARG A 104 -0.20 -10.49 8.76
CA ARG A 104 0.06 -10.83 10.16
C ARG A 104 1.56 -10.82 10.50
N GLU A 105 2.40 -11.31 9.60
CA GLU A 105 3.84 -11.33 9.83
C GLU A 105 4.46 -9.93 9.81
N VAL A 106 4.03 -9.05 8.90
CA VAL A 106 4.47 -7.64 8.91
C VAL A 106 4.01 -6.95 10.20
N LYS A 107 2.76 -7.13 10.62
CA LYS A 107 2.28 -6.60 11.92
C LYS A 107 3.07 -7.15 13.11
N ARG A 108 3.50 -8.41 13.07
CA ARG A 108 4.37 -8.99 14.12
C ARG A 108 5.76 -8.35 14.13
N LEU A 109 6.32 -8.06 12.96
CA LEU A 109 7.65 -7.46 12.81
C LEU A 109 7.66 -5.94 13.03
N ARG A 110 6.50 -5.29 12.87
CA ARG A 110 6.26 -3.85 13.02
C ARG A 110 4.94 -3.60 13.76
N PRO A 111 4.88 -3.90 15.07
CA PRO A 111 3.66 -3.78 15.86
C PRO A 111 3.16 -2.33 15.95
N ASP A 112 4.08 -1.36 15.85
CA ASP A 112 3.78 0.07 15.99
C ASP A 112 3.43 0.75 14.65
N HIS A 113 3.23 -0.04 13.58
CA HIS A 113 2.88 0.45 12.25
C HIS A 113 1.53 -0.09 11.78
N ARG A 114 0.79 0.75 11.05
CA ARG A 114 -0.41 0.31 10.33
C ARG A 114 -0.01 -0.50 9.10
N VAL A 115 -0.67 -1.64 8.91
CA VAL A 115 -0.45 -2.55 7.78
C VAL A 115 -1.75 -2.73 7.00
N LEU A 116 -1.78 -2.26 5.76
CA LEU A 116 -2.94 -2.28 4.88
C LEU A 116 -2.86 -3.41 3.85
N LEU A 117 -4.01 -3.77 3.29
CA LEU A 117 -4.13 -4.58 2.09
C LEU A 117 -4.44 -3.69 0.89
N TYR A 118 -3.59 -3.71 -0.13
CA TYR A 118 -3.93 -3.30 -1.48
C TYR A 118 -4.39 -4.50 -2.30
N CYS A 119 -5.51 -4.34 -3.01
CA CYS A 119 -5.90 -5.24 -4.09
C CYS A 119 -6.90 -4.53 -5.01
N ASN A 120 -7.09 -5.06 -6.22
CA ASN A 120 -8.15 -4.60 -7.10
C ASN A 120 -9.52 -5.20 -6.72
N ARG A 121 -10.59 -4.65 -7.32
CA ARG A 121 -11.96 -5.10 -7.07
C ARG A 121 -12.21 -6.58 -7.36
N ASP A 122 -11.53 -7.16 -8.36
CA ASP A 122 -11.67 -8.58 -8.68
C ASP A 122 -11.09 -9.46 -7.56
N PHE A 123 -9.88 -9.15 -7.10
CA PHE A 123 -9.27 -9.84 -5.96
C PHE A 123 -10.13 -9.73 -4.71
N TRP A 124 -10.66 -8.54 -4.41
CA TRP A 124 -11.52 -8.34 -3.26
C TRP A 124 -12.83 -9.14 -3.33
N LEU A 125 -13.49 -9.18 -4.49
CA LEU A 125 -14.82 -9.82 -4.62
C LEU A 125 -14.77 -11.32 -4.91
N ASN A 126 -13.71 -11.78 -5.59
CA ASN A 126 -13.67 -13.13 -6.17
C ASN A 126 -12.50 -13.98 -5.67
N HIS A 127 -11.49 -13.39 -5.01
CA HIS A 127 -10.35 -14.14 -4.47
C HIS A 127 -10.23 -14.06 -2.96
N ASP A 128 -10.61 -12.94 -2.35
CA ASP A 128 -10.66 -12.81 -0.91
C ASP A 128 -11.85 -13.60 -0.34
N THR A 129 -11.59 -14.39 0.70
CA THR A 129 -12.61 -15.19 1.40
C THR A 129 -12.65 -14.93 2.91
N THR A 130 -11.88 -13.95 3.38
CA THR A 130 -11.66 -13.70 4.82
C THR A 130 -12.02 -12.28 5.26
N SER A 131 -12.14 -11.37 4.30
CA SER A 131 -12.23 -9.92 4.47
C SER A 131 -11.12 -9.32 5.34
N TYR A 132 -10.00 -10.05 5.53
CA TYR A 132 -8.92 -9.60 6.40
C TYR A 132 -7.98 -8.65 5.64
N ALA A 133 -8.11 -7.36 5.93
CA ALA A 133 -7.37 -6.27 5.28
C ALA A 133 -6.33 -5.60 6.21
N GLY A 134 -5.95 -6.26 7.31
CA GLY A 134 -5.09 -5.64 8.33
C GLY A 134 -5.78 -4.45 8.99
N ASP A 135 -5.12 -3.29 8.98
CA ASP A 135 -5.65 -2.04 9.53
C ASP A 135 -6.53 -1.25 8.53
N GLY A 136 -6.54 -1.63 7.25
CA GLY A 136 -7.33 -0.93 6.25
C GLY A 136 -7.24 -1.52 4.84
N LEU A 137 -8.36 -1.48 4.12
CA LEU A 137 -8.41 -1.83 2.71
C LEU A 137 -8.06 -0.61 1.84
N TRP A 138 -7.03 -0.78 1.02
CA TRP A 138 -6.71 0.06 -0.13
C TRP A 138 -7.24 -0.62 -1.39
N ILE A 139 -8.36 -0.15 -1.91
CA ILE A 139 -9.05 -0.77 -3.06
C ILE A 139 -8.69 -0.05 -4.36
N ALA A 140 -8.33 -0.80 -5.40
CA ALA A 140 -8.29 -0.30 -6.76
C ALA A 140 -9.60 -0.59 -7.51
N ASP A 141 -10.30 0.47 -7.88
CA ASP A 141 -11.46 0.43 -8.76
C ASP A 141 -11.53 1.72 -9.59
N TYR A 142 -11.30 1.66 -10.89
CA TYR A 142 -11.12 2.85 -11.71
C TYR A 142 -12.46 3.52 -12.07
N VAL A 143 -13.03 4.21 -11.08
CA VAL A 143 -14.29 4.96 -11.13
C VAL A 143 -14.13 6.32 -10.45
N ARG A 144 -15.24 7.01 -10.17
CA ARG A 144 -15.21 8.29 -9.47
C ARG A 144 -14.49 8.15 -8.11
N ALA A 145 -13.56 9.07 -7.84
CA ALA A 145 -12.84 9.15 -6.56
C ALA A 145 -13.80 9.05 -5.36
N GLY A 146 -13.43 8.19 -4.40
CA GLY A 146 -14.22 7.92 -3.18
C GLY A 146 -15.51 7.14 -3.38
N LYS A 147 -15.76 6.57 -4.56
CA LYS A 147 -16.95 5.77 -4.86
C LYS A 147 -16.62 4.39 -5.44
N PRO A 148 -15.74 3.59 -4.79
CA PRO A 148 -15.43 2.25 -5.30
C PRO A 148 -16.70 1.38 -5.27
N ARG A 149 -16.84 0.48 -6.22
CA ARG A 149 -18.01 -0.40 -6.38
C ARG A 149 -17.87 -1.65 -5.51
N ILE A 150 -17.65 -1.45 -4.22
CA ILE A 150 -17.60 -2.49 -3.18
C ILE A 150 -18.47 -2.05 -1.98
N GLN A 151 -18.95 -3.02 -1.19
CA GLN A 151 -19.72 -2.73 0.02
C GLN A 151 -18.83 -2.60 1.28
N ALA A 152 -17.61 -3.13 1.23
CA ALA A 152 -16.72 -3.14 2.37
C ALA A 152 -16.22 -1.72 2.70
N LYS A 153 -15.90 -1.50 3.98
CA LYS A 153 -15.21 -0.29 4.41
C LYS A 153 -13.81 -0.28 3.81
N TRP A 154 -13.42 0.87 3.27
CA TRP A 154 -12.10 1.10 2.68
C TRP A 154 -11.45 2.30 3.37
N LYS A 155 -10.12 2.35 3.34
CA LYS A 155 -9.32 3.48 3.83
C LYS A 155 -8.74 4.29 2.69
N ILE A 156 -8.36 3.62 1.61
CA ILE A 156 -7.80 4.25 0.42
C ILE A 156 -8.50 3.69 -0.82
N HIS A 157 -8.80 4.55 -1.77
CA HIS A 157 -9.36 4.19 -3.06
C HIS A 157 -8.46 4.71 -4.18
N GLN A 158 -7.82 3.79 -4.91
CA GLN A 158 -7.11 4.07 -6.15
C GLN A 158 -8.13 4.13 -7.29
N TYR A 159 -8.37 5.34 -7.79
CA TYR A 159 -9.52 5.64 -8.65
C TYR A 159 -9.12 5.86 -10.13
N THR A 160 -7.82 5.94 -10.42
CA THR A 160 -7.26 5.94 -11.78
C THR A 160 -5.81 5.49 -11.73
N SER A 161 -5.35 4.85 -12.82
CA SER A 161 -3.93 4.52 -13.07
C SER A 161 -3.29 5.39 -14.15
N THR A 162 -4.05 6.31 -14.74
CA THR A 162 -3.60 7.14 -15.89
C THR A 162 -3.75 8.64 -15.59
N PRO A 163 -2.72 9.46 -15.87
CA PRO A 163 -1.36 9.09 -16.31
C PRO A 163 -0.49 8.51 -15.18
N LEU A 164 -1.03 8.47 -13.95
CA LEU A 164 -0.39 7.99 -12.75
C LEU A 164 -1.46 7.38 -11.85
N ASP A 165 -1.08 6.45 -10.99
CA ASP A 165 -1.93 5.93 -9.93
C ASP A 165 -2.30 7.02 -8.92
N LYS A 166 -3.59 7.38 -8.89
CA LYS A 166 -4.13 8.41 -8.00
C LYS A 166 -5.11 7.82 -7.02
N ASN A 167 -4.99 8.31 -5.79
CA ASN A 167 -5.70 7.82 -4.63
C ASN A 167 -6.46 8.94 -3.93
N VAL A 168 -7.56 8.56 -3.30
CA VAL A 168 -8.14 9.33 -2.19
C VAL A 168 -8.20 8.47 -0.95
N ALA A 169 -7.94 9.06 0.20
CA ALA A 169 -8.09 8.40 1.49
C ALA A 169 -9.29 8.96 2.26
N ASP A 170 -10.01 8.07 2.95
CA ASP A 170 -11.20 8.38 3.72
C ASP A 170 -10.84 8.96 5.10
N PHE A 171 -10.20 10.12 5.06
CA PHE A 171 -9.88 10.96 6.21
C PHE A 171 -10.40 12.38 5.97
N GLU A 172 -10.77 13.07 7.05
CA GLU A 172 -11.28 14.44 7.01
C GLU A 172 -10.15 15.45 6.75
N SER A 173 -8.94 15.17 7.24
CA SER A 173 -7.76 16.03 7.12
C SER A 173 -6.45 15.22 7.09
N GLU A 174 -5.33 15.88 6.83
CA GLU A 174 -4.00 15.26 6.96
C GLU A 174 -3.66 14.91 8.40
N ASP A 175 -4.08 15.73 9.36
CA ASP A 175 -3.85 15.48 10.79
C ASP A 175 -4.57 14.21 11.25
N ALA A 176 -5.82 14.00 10.79
CA ALA A 176 -6.56 12.76 11.06
C ALA A 176 -5.86 11.52 10.47
N LEU A 177 -5.18 11.66 9.32
CA LEU A 177 -4.35 10.59 8.77
C LEU A 177 -3.11 10.34 9.65
N ARG A 178 -2.41 11.40 10.08
CA ARG A 178 -1.20 11.28 10.91
C ARG A 178 -1.49 10.66 12.27
N GLU A 179 -2.56 11.08 12.92
CA GLU A 179 -3.04 10.51 14.18
C GLU A 179 -3.36 9.03 14.00
N TRP A 180 -4.13 8.66 12.96
CA TRP A 180 -4.43 7.26 12.70
C TRP A 180 -3.18 6.40 12.39
N ALA A 181 -2.20 6.98 11.71
CA ALA A 181 -0.95 6.31 11.34
C ALA A 181 0.00 6.07 12.53
N THR A 182 -0.24 6.72 13.66
CA THR A 182 0.55 6.59 14.90
C THR A 182 -0.29 5.90 15.98
N PRO A 183 -0.41 4.55 15.96
CA PRO A 183 -1.14 3.84 17.00
C PRO A 183 -0.54 4.11 18.39
N GLU A 184 -1.41 4.29 19.38
CA GLU A 184 -1.06 4.38 20.82
C GLU A 184 -0.45 3.09 21.37
#